data_AF-A0AAN0MDJ1-F1
#
_entry.id   AF-A0AAN0MDJ1-F1
#
_cell.length_a   1.000
_cell.length_b   1.000
_cell.length_c   1.000
_cell.angle_alpha   90.00
_cell.angle_beta   90.00
_cell.angle_gamma   90.00
#
_symmetry.space_group_name_H-M   'P 1'
#
loop_
_entity.id
_entity.type
_entity.pdbx_description
1 polymer ?
#
loop_
_entity_poly.entity_id
_entity_poly.type
_entity_poly.pdbx_seq_one_letter_code
_entity_poly.pdbx_strand_id
1 'polypeptide(L)'
;MNPMLMAGGYPITLFTIANGLEAATTPVGDLGDGTAKFVDDAGFSATLDTIRELAAANCFDPKVMAGVDPWSTALAEFKAGNFAMLPQGAWNIGNFSESEDLDFVFGPIPSRSGSGVAADLFGIAWAVSAATENAEAANAFVTFFTQPENLQVLLDAESAYSPFDDGASGTPDLAAAYDEARAAGGIVNYPFAVLQWPASLDPEFWDSLTGFLLDMDQDNADILVRWDETVEDSL
;
A
#
# COMPACT_ATOMS: atom_id res chain seq x y z
N MET A 1 24.03 -6.81 3.23
CA MET A 1 22.79 -6.12 2.84
C MET A 1 21.78 -7.18 2.47
N ASN A 2 20.64 -7.20 3.16
CA ASN A 2 19.52 -8.11 2.88
C ASN A 2 18.71 -7.56 1.70
N PRO A 3 18.11 -8.40 0.83
CA PRO A 3 17.46 -7.89 -0.37
C PRO A 3 16.17 -7.11 -0.07
N MET A 4 15.24 -7.67 0.70
CA MET A 4 13.91 -7.09 0.88
C MET A 4 13.45 -7.18 2.34
N LEU A 5 12.86 -6.10 2.82
CA LEU A 5 12.21 -6.01 4.12
C LEU A 5 10.69 -6.19 3.93
N MET A 6 10.28 -7.43 3.74
CA MET A 6 8.87 -7.81 3.55
C MET A 6 8.20 -8.10 4.90
N ALA A 7 8.12 -7.10 5.78
CA ALA A 7 7.55 -7.28 7.12
C ALA A 7 6.07 -7.67 7.07
N GLY A 8 5.61 -8.36 8.13
CA GLY A 8 4.18 -8.60 8.37
C GLY A 8 3.37 -7.29 8.45
N GLY A 9 2.06 -7.39 8.26
CA GLY A 9 1.18 -6.23 8.14
C GLY A 9 1.41 -5.45 6.84
N TYR A 10 1.58 -4.13 6.94
CA TYR A 10 1.48 -3.23 5.79
C TYR A 10 2.37 -3.58 4.58
N PRO A 11 3.68 -3.90 4.70
CA PRO A 11 4.53 -4.14 3.52
C PRO A 11 4.11 -5.35 2.69
N ILE A 12 3.86 -6.50 3.34
CA ILE A 12 3.37 -7.70 2.63
C ILE A 12 1.95 -7.50 2.09
N THR A 13 1.08 -6.81 2.83
CA THR A 13 -0.27 -6.48 2.36
C THR A 13 -0.24 -5.59 1.13
N LEU A 14 0.58 -4.53 1.14
CA LEU A 14 0.76 -3.61 0.01
C LEU A 14 1.27 -4.37 -1.23
N PHE A 15 2.30 -5.21 -1.07
CA PHE A 15 2.82 -6.04 -2.16
C PHE A 15 1.76 -6.98 -2.71
N THR A 16 0.98 -7.61 -1.82
CA THR A 16 -0.04 -8.60 -2.17
C THR A 16 -1.21 -7.97 -2.93
N ILE A 17 -1.71 -6.83 -2.45
CA ILE A 17 -2.81 -6.11 -3.10
C ILE A 17 -2.37 -5.55 -4.45
N ALA A 18 -1.19 -4.93 -4.52
CA ALA A 18 -0.68 -4.37 -5.76
C ALA A 18 -0.55 -5.43 -6.86
N ASN A 19 0.11 -6.56 -6.57
CA ASN A 19 0.30 -7.64 -7.54
C ASN A 19 -0.99 -8.43 -7.81
N GLY A 20 -1.79 -8.67 -6.78
CA GLY A 20 -3.06 -9.37 -6.90
C GLY A 20 -4.01 -8.63 -7.85
N LEU A 21 -4.15 -7.32 -7.68
CA LEU A 21 -5.01 -6.48 -8.52
C LEU A 21 -4.45 -6.23 -9.92
N GLU A 22 -3.14 -6.15 -10.09
CA GLU A 22 -2.54 -6.06 -11.44
C GLU A 22 -2.82 -7.32 -12.26
N ALA A 23 -2.78 -8.49 -11.62
CA ALA A 23 -3.01 -9.77 -12.27
C ALA A 23 -4.49 -10.19 -12.32
N ALA A 24 -5.34 -9.58 -11.50
CA ALA A 24 -6.75 -9.93 -11.39
C ALA A 24 -7.51 -9.62 -12.70
N THR A 25 -8.34 -10.57 -13.11
CA THR A 25 -9.33 -10.36 -14.17
C THR A 25 -10.69 -9.95 -13.60
N THR A 26 -10.83 -10.04 -12.28
CA THR A 26 -12.04 -9.75 -11.53
C THR A 26 -12.12 -8.24 -11.24
N PRO A 27 -13.28 -7.59 -11.43
CA PRO A 27 -13.45 -6.21 -10.99
C PRO A 27 -13.18 -6.07 -9.49
N VAL A 28 -12.38 -5.08 -9.10
CA VAL A 28 -11.95 -4.87 -7.70
C VAL A 28 -13.13 -4.79 -6.72
N GLY A 29 -14.21 -4.12 -7.13
CA GLY A 29 -15.43 -3.98 -6.31
C GLY A 29 -16.16 -5.29 -6.06
N ASP A 30 -16.16 -6.21 -7.04
CA ASP A 30 -16.86 -7.50 -6.93
C ASP A 30 -16.23 -8.39 -5.84
N LEU A 31 -14.91 -8.24 -5.60
CA LEU A 31 -14.23 -8.91 -4.49
C LEU A 31 -14.61 -8.31 -3.12
N GLY A 32 -14.95 -7.01 -3.08
CA GLY A 32 -15.31 -6.31 -1.84
C GLY A 32 -16.77 -6.43 -1.45
N ASP A 33 -17.66 -6.71 -2.40
CA ASP A 33 -19.09 -6.90 -2.14
C ASP A 33 -19.53 -8.39 -2.16
N GLY A 34 -18.57 -9.30 -2.36
CA GLY A 34 -18.80 -10.75 -2.36
C GLY A 34 -19.42 -11.31 -3.65
N THR A 35 -19.60 -10.49 -4.69
CA THR A 35 -20.03 -10.95 -6.02
C THR A 35 -19.01 -11.90 -6.63
N ALA A 36 -17.73 -11.68 -6.36
CA ALA A 36 -16.62 -12.54 -6.69
C ALA A 36 -15.81 -12.90 -5.43
N LYS A 37 -15.03 -13.96 -5.52
CA LYS A 37 -14.24 -14.49 -4.41
C LYS A 37 -12.75 -14.40 -4.69
N PHE A 38 -11.98 -14.04 -3.67
CA PHE A 38 -10.53 -14.06 -3.69
C PHE A 38 -10.00 -15.46 -3.98
N VAL A 39 -10.62 -16.51 -3.41
CA VAL A 39 -10.17 -17.90 -3.65
C VAL A 39 -10.30 -18.34 -5.12
N ASP A 40 -11.23 -17.73 -5.86
CA ASP A 40 -11.45 -18.01 -7.28
C ASP A 40 -10.60 -17.10 -8.20
N ASP A 41 -9.93 -16.08 -7.65
CA ASP A 41 -9.10 -15.15 -8.41
C ASP A 41 -7.65 -15.65 -8.56
N ALA A 42 -7.27 -15.95 -9.80
CA ALA A 42 -5.93 -16.46 -10.11
C ALA A 42 -4.81 -15.46 -9.81
N GLY A 43 -5.09 -14.14 -9.82
CA GLY A 43 -4.11 -13.10 -9.55
C GLY A 43 -3.63 -13.11 -8.10
N PHE A 44 -4.56 -13.24 -7.14
CA PHE A 44 -4.20 -13.33 -5.72
C PHE A 44 -3.47 -14.63 -5.39
N SER A 45 -3.92 -15.77 -5.92
CA SER A 45 -3.20 -17.05 -5.74
C SER A 45 -1.78 -17.00 -6.32
N ALA A 46 -1.62 -16.49 -7.55
CA ALA A 46 -0.30 -16.32 -8.17
C ALA A 46 0.61 -15.34 -7.40
N THR A 47 0.03 -14.36 -6.71
CA THR A 47 0.77 -13.43 -5.87
C THR A 47 1.33 -14.11 -4.62
N LEU A 48 0.54 -14.94 -3.94
CA LEU A 48 1.03 -15.75 -2.81
C LEU A 48 2.15 -16.70 -3.26
N ASP A 49 2.04 -17.30 -4.44
CA ASP A 49 3.11 -18.11 -5.03
C ASP A 49 4.37 -17.28 -5.31
N THR A 50 4.22 -16.04 -5.76
CA THR A 50 5.34 -15.11 -5.96
C THR A 50 6.06 -14.81 -4.65
N ILE A 51 5.33 -14.64 -3.54
CA ILE A 51 5.93 -14.44 -2.22
C ILE A 51 6.73 -15.69 -1.80
N ARG A 52 6.23 -16.91 -2.08
CA ARG A 52 7.01 -18.15 -1.86
C ARG A 52 8.27 -18.20 -2.71
N GLU A 53 8.18 -17.82 -3.98
CA GLU A 53 9.33 -17.78 -4.88
C GLU A 53 10.41 -16.81 -4.38
N LEU A 54 10.02 -15.61 -3.92
CA LEU A 54 10.92 -14.62 -3.34
C LEU A 54 11.58 -15.15 -2.06
N ALA A 55 10.82 -15.80 -1.17
CA ALA A 55 11.37 -16.44 0.02
C ALA A 55 12.36 -17.57 -0.33
N ALA A 56 12.00 -18.45 -1.27
CA ALA A 56 12.86 -19.54 -1.75
C ALA A 56 14.14 -19.04 -2.45
N ALA A 57 14.07 -17.87 -3.08
CA ALA A 57 15.22 -17.17 -3.66
C ALA A 57 16.09 -16.44 -2.60
N ASN A 58 15.75 -16.54 -1.31
CA ASN A 58 16.40 -15.85 -0.20
C ASN A 58 16.34 -14.32 -0.31
N CYS A 59 15.26 -13.77 -0.90
CA CYS A 59 15.03 -12.33 -0.92
C CYS A 59 14.70 -11.77 0.47
N PHE A 60 14.12 -12.59 1.35
CA PHE A 60 13.86 -12.30 2.76
C PHE A 60 13.72 -13.61 3.54
N ASP A 61 13.87 -13.56 4.88
CA ASP A 61 13.54 -14.68 5.77
C ASP A 61 12.10 -14.48 6.30
N PRO A 62 11.14 -15.35 5.91
CA PRO A 62 9.73 -15.16 6.27
C PRO A 62 9.49 -15.10 7.78
N LYS A 63 10.10 -16.00 8.55
CA LYS A 63 9.86 -16.11 9.99
C LYS A 63 10.44 -14.93 10.75
N VAL A 64 11.57 -14.40 10.30
CA VAL A 64 12.12 -13.15 10.84
C VAL A 64 11.19 -11.99 10.50
N MET A 65 10.79 -11.86 9.23
CA MET A 65 9.96 -10.74 8.78
C MET A 65 8.57 -10.71 9.43
N ALA A 66 7.98 -11.86 9.78
CA ALA A 66 6.71 -11.95 10.50
C ALA A 66 6.73 -11.23 11.87
N GLY A 67 7.90 -11.12 12.50
CA GLY A 67 8.07 -10.45 13.79
C GLY A 67 8.55 -9.01 13.72
N VAL A 68 8.77 -8.47 12.52
CA VAL A 68 9.26 -7.10 12.34
C VAL A 68 8.09 -6.13 12.34
N ASP A 69 8.13 -5.12 13.21
CA ASP A 69 7.14 -4.05 13.20
C ASP A 69 7.33 -3.14 11.97
N PRO A 70 6.32 -3.01 11.08
CA PRO A 70 6.44 -2.28 9.83
C PRO A 70 6.51 -0.75 9.99
N TRP A 71 6.11 -0.23 11.15
CA TRP A 71 6.00 1.21 11.40
C TRP A 71 7.17 1.81 12.20
N SER A 72 8.05 0.97 12.75
CA SER A 72 9.23 1.42 13.48
C SER A 72 10.48 0.66 13.06
N THR A 73 10.53 -0.64 13.31
CA THR A 73 11.73 -1.46 13.10
C THR A 73 12.08 -1.54 11.62
N ALA A 74 11.09 -1.77 10.76
CA ALA A 74 11.29 -1.79 9.31
C ALA A 74 11.89 -0.48 8.78
N LEU A 75 11.33 0.65 9.21
CA LEU A 75 11.79 1.98 8.78
C LEU A 75 13.23 2.24 9.25
N ALA A 76 13.57 1.87 10.49
CA ALA A 76 14.90 2.04 11.04
C ALA A 76 15.95 1.17 10.31
N GLU A 77 15.62 -0.09 10.03
CA GLU A 77 16.49 -1.03 9.33
C GLU A 77 16.76 -0.61 7.87
N PHE A 78 15.73 -0.10 7.17
CA PHE A 78 15.90 0.46 5.83
C PHE A 78 16.75 1.74 5.87
N LYS A 79 16.44 2.69 6.78
CA LYS A 79 17.22 3.94 6.93
C LYS A 79 18.68 3.69 7.30
N ALA A 80 18.98 2.59 7.99
CA ALA A 80 20.34 2.15 8.32
C ALA A 80 21.08 1.43 7.17
N GLY A 81 20.42 1.22 6.01
CA GLY A 81 21.02 0.54 4.86
C GLY A 81 21.17 -0.98 5.03
N ASN A 82 20.47 -1.59 5.99
CA ASN A 82 20.54 -3.03 6.22
C ASN A 82 19.76 -3.83 5.15
N PHE A 83 18.77 -3.20 4.51
CA PHE A 83 17.92 -3.76 3.47
C PHE A 83 17.93 -2.90 2.21
N ALA A 84 17.91 -3.53 1.03
CA ALA A 84 17.92 -2.81 -0.25
C ALA A 84 16.52 -2.33 -0.68
N MET A 85 15.45 -2.99 -0.24
CA MET A 85 14.07 -2.68 -0.61
C MET A 85 13.13 -2.75 0.59
N LEU A 86 12.16 -1.85 0.64
CA LEU A 86 11.07 -1.82 1.62
C LEU A 86 9.78 -1.38 0.91
N PRO A 87 8.75 -2.24 0.80
CA PRO A 87 7.41 -1.80 0.40
C PRO A 87 6.83 -0.84 1.45
N GLN A 88 6.68 0.43 1.09
CA GLN A 88 6.09 1.48 1.91
C GLN A 88 5.48 2.58 1.03
N GLY A 89 4.74 3.51 1.62
CA GLY A 89 4.18 4.69 1.00
C GLY A 89 5.15 5.88 0.95
N ALA A 90 4.84 6.81 0.05
CA ALA A 90 5.66 7.97 -0.29
C ALA A 90 5.85 8.97 0.87
N TRP A 91 4.95 8.98 1.86
CA TRP A 91 5.05 9.84 3.05
C TRP A 91 6.35 9.64 3.85
N ASN A 92 7.04 8.50 3.67
CA ASN A 92 8.34 8.26 4.32
C ASN A 92 9.55 8.85 3.55
N ILE A 93 9.39 9.33 2.31
CA ILE A 93 10.51 9.87 1.50
C ILE A 93 11.21 11.01 2.23
N GLY A 94 10.45 11.94 2.84
CA GLY A 94 11.02 13.03 3.63
C GLY A 94 11.90 12.54 4.77
N ASN A 95 11.40 11.61 5.59
CA ASN A 95 12.13 11.02 6.71
C ASN A 95 13.39 10.26 6.25
N PHE A 96 13.35 9.53 5.14
CA PHE A 96 14.51 8.83 4.60
C PHE A 96 15.57 9.78 4.04
N SER A 97 15.15 10.88 3.42
CA SER A 97 16.03 11.92 2.87
C SER A 97 16.82 12.69 3.93
N GLU A 98 16.44 12.60 5.21
CA GLU A 98 17.24 13.15 6.33
C GLU A 98 18.53 12.34 6.60
N SER A 99 18.63 11.11 6.10
CA SER A 99 19.83 10.29 6.24
C SER A 99 20.80 10.57 5.09
N GLU A 100 21.89 11.29 5.36
CA GLU A 100 22.90 11.60 4.34
C GLU A 100 23.61 10.36 3.77
N ASP A 101 23.59 9.24 4.50
CA ASP A 101 24.23 7.97 4.12
C ASP A 101 23.30 7.04 3.32
N LEU A 102 22.02 7.40 3.15
CA LEU A 102 21.04 6.60 2.41
C LEU A 102 20.84 7.14 0.99
N ASP A 103 21.29 6.38 0.00
CA ASP A 103 20.96 6.59 -1.41
C ASP A 103 19.79 5.68 -1.80
N PHE A 104 18.64 6.27 -2.13
CA PHE A 104 17.42 5.53 -2.42
C PHE A 104 16.58 6.19 -3.50
N VAL A 105 15.66 5.42 -4.08
CA VAL A 105 14.60 5.91 -4.96
C VAL A 105 13.26 5.35 -4.48
N PHE A 106 12.18 6.07 -4.78
CA PHE A 106 10.82 5.58 -4.60
C PHE A 106 10.27 5.13 -5.97
N GLY A 107 9.94 3.85 -6.07
CA GLY A 107 9.52 3.24 -7.33
C GLY A 107 8.21 2.46 -7.18
N PRO A 108 7.62 2.02 -8.30
CA PRO A 108 6.44 1.17 -8.26
C PRO A 108 6.76 -0.17 -7.60
N ILE A 109 5.76 -0.81 -7.02
CA ILE A 109 5.88 -2.17 -6.50
C ILE A 109 6.26 -3.09 -7.66
N PRO A 110 7.39 -3.85 -7.58
CA PRO A 110 7.77 -4.76 -8.64
C PRO A 110 6.69 -5.81 -8.88
N SER A 111 6.44 -6.09 -10.15
CA SER A 111 5.41 -7.05 -10.56
C SER A 111 5.86 -7.92 -11.73
N ARG A 112 5.11 -9.01 -11.97
CA ARG A 112 5.43 -9.97 -13.05
C ARG A 112 5.25 -9.39 -14.46
N SER A 113 4.46 -8.33 -14.61
CA SER A 113 4.29 -7.62 -15.89
C SER A 113 5.55 -6.87 -16.32
N GLY A 114 6.43 -6.54 -15.36
CA GLY A 114 7.66 -5.80 -15.57
C GLY A 114 7.51 -4.27 -15.58
N SER A 115 6.28 -3.74 -15.64
CA SER A 115 6.04 -2.29 -15.50
C SER A 115 6.01 -1.82 -14.05
N GLY A 116 5.75 -2.74 -13.12
CA GLY A 116 5.49 -2.42 -11.72
C GLY A 116 4.10 -1.79 -11.53
N VAL A 117 3.69 -1.71 -10.27
CA VAL A 117 2.38 -1.19 -9.84
C VAL A 117 2.56 0.06 -8.98
N ALA A 118 1.97 1.17 -9.40
CA ALA A 118 1.83 2.39 -8.61
C ALA A 118 0.58 2.25 -7.73
N ALA A 119 0.77 1.77 -6.50
CA ALA A 119 -0.30 1.54 -5.54
C ALA A 119 -0.65 2.83 -4.76
N ASP A 120 -1.64 3.58 -5.26
CA ASP A 120 -2.07 4.86 -4.68
C ASP A 120 -2.96 4.64 -3.46
N LEU A 121 -2.61 5.28 -2.34
CA LEU A 121 -3.44 5.36 -1.14
C LEU A 121 -4.18 6.71 -1.13
N PHE A 122 -5.49 6.69 -0.87
CA PHE A 122 -6.21 7.93 -0.54
C PHE A 122 -5.73 8.42 0.84
N GLY A 123 -4.85 9.42 0.83
CA GLY A 123 -4.11 9.87 2.02
C GLY A 123 -4.97 10.64 3.01
N ILE A 124 -5.16 11.94 2.77
CA ILE A 124 -5.77 12.86 3.74
C ILE A 124 -7.09 13.41 3.20
N ALA A 125 -8.12 13.37 4.03
CA ALA A 125 -9.39 14.02 3.77
C ALA A 125 -9.91 14.77 4.99
N TRP A 126 -10.56 15.91 4.73
CA TRP A 126 -11.25 16.69 5.74
C TRP A 126 -12.75 16.44 5.65
N ALA A 127 -13.36 16.10 6.78
CA ALA A 127 -14.81 15.97 6.91
C ALA A 127 -15.34 16.96 7.95
N VAL A 128 -16.47 17.60 7.64
CA VAL A 128 -17.17 18.50 8.57
C VAL A 128 -18.37 17.77 9.15
N SER A 129 -18.42 17.65 10.47
CA SER A 129 -19.57 17.06 11.16
C SER A 129 -20.84 17.87 10.91
N ALA A 130 -21.91 17.21 10.48
CA ALA A 130 -23.22 17.85 10.28
C ALA A 130 -23.83 18.40 11.59
N ALA A 131 -23.37 17.95 12.75
CA ALA A 131 -23.86 18.37 14.06
C ALA A 131 -23.02 19.49 14.69
N THR A 132 -22.00 20.03 14.00
CA THR A 132 -21.13 21.06 14.56
C THR A 132 -21.87 22.36 14.82
N GLU A 133 -21.66 22.96 15.99
CA GLU A 133 -22.15 24.31 16.31
C GLU A 133 -21.27 25.40 15.67
N ASN A 134 -20.10 25.04 15.13
CA ASN A 134 -19.10 25.96 14.57
C ASN A 134 -18.91 25.75 13.06
N ALA A 135 -20.01 25.62 12.31
CA ALA A 135 -19.97 25.26 10.88
C ALA A 135 -19.16 26.23 10.02
N GLU A 136 -19.23 27.53 10.29
CA GLU A 136 -18.48 28.56 9.54
C GLU A 136 -16.97 28.37 9.70
N ALA A 137 -16.48 28.20 10.93
CA ALA A 137 -15.06 28.00 11.21
C ALA A 137 -14.54 26.68 10.63
N ALA A 138 -15.34 25.60 10.72
CA ALA A 138 -14.97 24.31 10.15
C ALA A 138 -14.85 24.38 8.61
N ASN A 139 -15.80 25.04 7.94
CA ASN A 139 -15.74 25.23 6.49
C ASN A 139 -14.59 26.16 6.07
N ALA A 140 -14.29 27.19 6.84
CA ALA A 140 -13.14 28.06 6.60
C ALA A 140 -11.82 27.28 6.69
N PHE A 141 -11.70 26.35 7.64
CA PHE A 141 -10.55 25.45 7.75
C PHE A 141 -10.42 24.52 6.54
N VAL A 142 -11.51 23.92 6.06
CA VAL A 142 -11.47 23.10 4.83
C VAL A 142 -11.07 23.95 3.63
N THR A 143 -11.65 25.15 3.49
CA THR A 143 -11.35 26.10 2.40
C THR A 143 -9.90 26.60 2.44
N PHE A 144 -9.27 26.66 3.61
CA PHE A 144 -7.85 26.98 3.74
C PHE A 144 -6.99 25.97 2.98
N PHE A 145 -7.25 24.67 3.12
CA PHE A 145 -6.52 23.61 2.40
C PHE A 145 -6.84 23.52 0.91
N THR A 146 -7.89 24.18 0.42
CA THR A 146 -8.14 24.25 -1.02
C THR A 146 -7.37 25.37 -1.72
N GLN A 147 -6.70 26.25 -0.97
CA GLN A 147 -5.86 27.29 -1.59
C GLN A 147 -4.54 26.67 -2.04
N PRO A 148 -4.06 26.91 -3.28
CA PRO A 148 -2.87 26.25 -3.82
C PRO A 148 -1.64 26.35 -2.93
N GLU A 149 -1.39 27.52 -2.34
CA GLU A 149 -0.22 27.74 -1.48
C GLU A 149 -0.26 26.93 -0.18
N ASN A 150 -1.45 26.66 0.37
CA ASN A 150 -1.60 25.88 1.59
C ASN A 150 -1.62 24.39 1.28
N LEU A 151 -2.25 24.01 0.17
CA LEU A 151 -2.25 22.64 -0.31
C LEU A 151 -0.83 22.18 -0.62
N GLN A 152 -0.03 23.00 -1.30
CA GLN A 152 1.34 22.64 -1.69
C GLN A 152 2.21 22.28 -0.47
N VAL A 153 2.05 22.98 0.65
CA VAL A 153 2.77 22.65 1.89
C VAL A 153 2.43 21.24 2.38
N LEU A 154 1.16 20.83 2.27
CA LEU A 154 0.74 19.47 2.62
C LEU A 154 1.28 18.46 1.61
N LEU A 155 1.20 18.75 0.31
CA LEU A 155 1.69 17.86 -0.73
C LEU A 155 3.19 17.60 -0.60
N ASP A 156 3.99 18.64 -0.36
CA ASP A 156 5.44 18.53 -0.19
C ASP A 156 5.81 17.68 1.04
N ALA A 157 5.08 17.85 2.15
CA ALA A 157 5.32 17.10 3.38
C ALA A 157 4.99 15.62 3.24
N GLU A 158 3.91 15.30 2.52
CA GLU A 158 3.40 13.93 2.36
C GLU A 158 3.94 13.23 1.09
N SER A 159 4.73 13.94 0.26
CA SER A 159 5.11 13.48 -1.09
C SER A 159 3.89 13.01 -1.90
N ALA A 160 2.83 13.81 -1.85
CA ALA A 160 1.49 13.41 -2.32
C ALA A 160 1.08 14.14 -3.62
N TYR A 161 0.06 13.59 -4.28
CA TYR A 161 -0.60 14.21 -5.43
C TYR A 161 -1.80 15.04 -5.00
N SER A 162 -2.02 16.15 -5.69
CA SER A 162 -3.24 16.95 -5.54
C SER A 162 -4.47 16.14 -5.97
N PRO A 163 -5.59 16.25 -5.24
CA PRO A 163 -6.87 15.72 -5.69
C PRO A 163 -7.56 16.61 -6.74
N PHE A 164 -6.98 17.77 -7.08
CA PHE A 164 -7.53 18.70 -8.06
C PHE A 164 -6.92 18.51 -9.45
N ASP A 165 -7.67 18.91 -10.49
CA ASP A 165 -7.27 18.78 -11.89
C ASP A 165 -6.16 19.76 -12.33
N ASP A 166 -5.55 20.49 -11.38
CA ASP A 166 -4.48 21.44 -11.63
C ASP A 166 -3.10 20.77 -11.80
N GLY A 167 -3.02 19.47 -11.51
CA GLY A 167 -1.79 18.67 -11.64
C GLY A 167 -0.74 19.01 -10.59
N ALA A 168 -1.10 19.70 -9.50
CA ALA A 168 -0.17 19.96 -8.42
C ALA A 168 0.28 18.65 -7.76
N SER A 169 1.55 18.59 -7.37
CA SER A 169 2.15 17.45 -6.72
C SER A 169 3.26 17.94 -5.81
N GLY A 170 3.48 17.23 -4.71
CA GLY A 170 4.67 17.35 -3.87
C GLY A 170 5.61 16.16 -4.01
N THR A 171 5.39 15.29 -5.01
CA THR A 171 6.30 14.19 -5.30
C THR A 171 7.68 14.71 -5.69
N PRO A 172 8.77 14.27 -5.03
CA PRO A 172 10.12 14.68 -5.38
C PRO A 172 10.66 13.87 -6.56
N ASP A 173 11.76 14.33 -7.18
CA ASP A 173 12.45 13.62 -8.29
C ASP A 173 12.82 12.17 -7.95
N LEU A 174 13.04 11.87 -6.65
CA LEU A 174 13.29 10.51 -6.16
C LEU A 174 12.13 9.53 -6.46
N ALA A 175 10.92 10.05 -6.69
CA ALA A 175 9.72 9.29 -7.04
C ALA A 175 9.43 9.24 -8.55
N ALA A 176 10.33 9.73 -9.41
CA ALA A 176 10.08 9.81 -10.85
C ALA A 176 9.69 8.46 -11.49
N ALA A 177 10.30 7.35 -11.05
CA ALA A 177 9.93 6.02 -11.55
C ALA A 177 8.50 5.61 -11.18
N TYR A 178 8.02 6.04 -10.01
CA TYR A 178 6.63 5.84 -9.59
C TYR A 178 5.69 6.69 -10.44
N ASP A 179 6.02 7.97 -10.68
CA ASP A 179 5.27 8.87 -11.56
C ASP A 179 5.13 8.30 -12.98
N GLU A 180 6.21 7.76 -13.54
CA GLU A 180 6.24 7.13 -14.86
C GLU A 180 5.31 5.91 -14.92
N ALA A 181 5.37 5.02 -13.93
CA ALA A 181 4.50 3.83 -13.87
C ALA A 181 3.02 4.21 -13.75
N ARG A 182 2.72 5.21 -12.91
CA ARG A 182 1.37 5.76 -12.73
C ARG A 182 0.83 6.34 -14.05
N ALA A 183 1.62 7.17 -14.73
CA ALA A 183 1.25 7.78 -16.01
C ALA A 183 1.10 6.76 -17.15
N ALA A 184 1.82 5.64 -17.10
CA ALA A 184 1.70 4.54 -18.04
C ALA A 184 0.44 3.66 -17.82
N GLY A 185 -0.37 3.96 -16.81
CA GLY A 185 -1.58 3.22 -16.48
C GLY A 185 -1.37 2.06 -15.50
N GLY A 186 -0.19 1.93 -14.88
CA GLY A 186 0.10 0.96 -13.82
C GLY A 186 -0.48 1.35 -12.45
N ILE A 187 -1.43 2.29 -12.42
CA ILE A 187 -2.06 2.76 -11.19
C ILE A 187 -3.08 1.74 -10.68
N VAL A 188 -2.96 1.41 -9.39
CA VAL A 188 -3.96 0.64 -8.64
C VAL A 188 -4.28 1.44 -7.38
N ASN A 189 -5.56 1.73 -7.14
CA ASN A 189 -5.97 2.35 -5.88
C ASN A 189 -6.02 1.29 -4.78
N TYR A 190 -5.47 1.60 -3.60
CA TYR A 190 -5.59 0.77 -2.41
C TYR A 190 -7.08 0.65 -2.04
N PRO A 191 -7.72 -0.53 -2.16
CA PRO A 191 -9.17 -0.65 -2.19
C PRO A 191 -9.89 -0.16 -0.93
N PHE A 192 -9.24 -0.29 0.23
CA PHE A 192 -9.78 0.18 1.51
C PHE A 192 -9.89 1.70 1.56
N ALA A 193 -8.95 2.41 0.91
CA ALA A 193 -8.87 3.86 0.93
C ALA A 193 -9.98 4.52 0.08
N VAL A 194 -10.49 3.78 -0.90
CA VAL A 194 -11.59 4.19 -1.79
C VAL A 194 -12.91 3.47 -1.46
N LEU A 195 -12.98 2.80 -0.30
CA LEU A 195 -14.15 2.10 0.22
C LEU A 195 -14.71 1.02 -0.73
N GLN A 196 -13.87 0.45 -1.59
CA GLN A 196 -14.25 -0.65 -2.47
C GLN A 196 -14.29 -1.98 -1.72
N TRP A 197 -13.45 -2.13 -0.70
CA TRP A 197 -13.42 -3.30 0.18
C TRP A 197 -13.85 -2.92 1.60
N PRO A 198 -14.48 -3.83 2.35
CA PRO A 198 -14.96 -3.56 3.71
C PRO A 198 -13.77 -3.30 4.65
N ALA A 199 -13.93 -2.37 5.59
CA ALA A 199 -12.86 -1.95 6.49
C ALA A 199 -12.34 -3.07 7.42
N SER A 200 -13.19 -4.06 7.71
CA SER A 200 -12.87 -5.28 8.46
C SER A 200 -11.84 -6.18 7.75
N LEU A 201 -11.75 -6.10 6.42
CA LEU A 201 -10.86 -6.94 5.64
C LEU A 201 -9.38 -6.47 5.70
N ASP A 202 -9.11 -5.18 5.97
CA ASP A 202 -7.73 -4.67 6.08
C ASP A 202 -6.93 -5.33 7.24
N PRO A 203 -7.43 -5.37 8.49
CA PRO A 203 -6.74 -6.10 9.56
C PRO A 203 -6.67 -7.60 9.30
N GLU A 204 -7.65 -8.21 8.61
CA GLU A 204 -7.59 -9.62 8.25
C GLU A 204 -6.47 -9.91 7.22
N PHE A 205 -6.25 -9.03 6.23
CA PHE A 205 -5.10 -9.12 5.33
C PHE A 205 -3.79 -9.08 6.12
N TRP A 206 -3.69 -8.21 7.12
CA TRP A 206 -2.48 -8.08 7.93
C TRP A 206 -2.24 -9.36 8.75
N ASP A 207 -3.28 -9.87 9.40
CA ASP A 207 -3.20 -11.04 10.26
C ASP A 207 -2.93 -12.31 9.47
N SER A 208 -3.65 -12.54 8.36
CA SER A 208 -3.49 -13.75 7.55
C SER A 208 -2.15 -13.79 6.82
N LEU A 209 -1.67 -12.65 6.28
CA LEU A 209 -0.36 -12.59 5.62
C LEU A 209 0.81 -12.65 6.62
N THR A 210 0.64 -12.13 7.83
CA THR A 210 1.62 -12.34 8.90
C THR A 210 1.66 -13.82 9.30
N GLY A 211 0.49 -14.48 9.39
CA GLY A 211 0.40 -15.92 9.57
C GLY A 211 1.05 -16.70 8.43
N PHE A 212 0.90 -16.24 7.19
CA PHE A 212 1.54 -16.82 6.00
C PHE A 212 3.07 -16.82 6.10
N LEU A 213 3.67 -15.72 6.55
CA LEU A 213 5.11 -15.64 6.76
C LEU A 213 5.62 -16.63 7.84
N LEU A 214 4.77 -17.04 8.79
CA LEU A 214 5.13 -18.04 9.81
C LEU A 214 5.03 -19.48 9.30
N ASP A 215 4.16 -19.73 8.31
CA ASP A 215 3.90 -21.03 7.70
C ASP A 215 3.74 -20.91 6.17
N MET A 216 4.87 -20.83 5.46
CA MET A 216 4.91 -20.65 4.01
C MET A 216 4.40 -21.89 3.22
N ASP A 217 4.22 -23.03 3.88
CA ASP A 217 3.74 -24.27 3.27
C ASP A 217 2.20 -24.38 3.27
N GLN A 218 1.49 -23.47 3.95
CA GLN A 218 0.02 -23.45 3.98
C GLN A 218 -0.56 -23.25 2.58
N ASP A 219 -1.77 -23.77 2.34
CA ASP A 219 -2.44 -23.64 1.04
C ASP A 219 -2.87 -22.17 0.81
N ASN A 220 -2.78 -21.70 -0.44
CA ASN A 220 -3.33 -20.39 -0.81
C ASN A 220 -4.82 -20.31 -0.48
N ALA A 221 -5.56 -21.39 -0.71
CA ALA A 221 -6.99 -21.42 -0.45
C ALA A 221 -7.33 -21.15 1.02
N ASP A 222 -6.51 -21.64 1.96
CA ASP A 222 -6.72 -21.42 3.39
C ASP A 222 -6.59 -19.94 3.79
N ILE A 223 -5.78 -19.17 3.06
CA ILE A 223 -5.63 -17.72 3.25
C ILE A 223 -6.78 -16.97 2.56
N LEU A 224 -7.02 -17.28 1.29
CA LEU A 224 -7.98 -16.54 0.46
C LEU A 224 -9.43 -16.73 0.92
N VAL A 225 -9.80 -17.93 1.41
CA VAL A 225 -11.14 -18.18 1.97
C VAL A 225 -11.40 -17.32 3.20
N ARG A 226 -10.39 -17.05 4.05
CA ARG A 226 -10.56 -16.15 5.20
C ARG A 226 -10.91 -14.73 4.77
N TRP A 227 -10.36 -14.27 3.64
CA TRP A 227 -10.71 -12.97 3.06
C TRP A 227 -12.14 -12.97 2.56
N ASP A 228 -12.55 -14.03 1.86
CA ASP A 228 -13.94 -14.21 1.41
C ASP A 228 -14.94 -14.23 2.57
N GLU A 229 -14.64 -14.99 3.63
CA GLU A 229 -15.46 -15.05 4.85
C GLU A 229 -15.58 -13.68 5.53
N THR A 230 -14.48 -12.92 5.58
CA THR A 230 -14.48 -11.58 6.17
C THR A 230 -15.32 -10.59 5.35
N VAL A 231 -15.31 -10.72 4.02
CA VAL A 231 -16.22 -9.97 3.15
C VAL A 231 -17.66 -10.35 3.43
N GLU A 232 -17.99 -11.65 3.42
CA GLU A 232 -19.34 -12.16 3.68
C GLU A 232 -19.89 -11.71 5.03
N ASP A 233 -19.07 -11.69 6.09
CA ASP A 233 -19.44 -11.22 7.43
C ASP A 233 -19.68 -9.71 7.53
N SER A 234 -19.29 -8.95 6.50
CA SER A 234 -19.36 -7.48 6.46
C SER A 234 -20.53 -6.93 5.64
N LEU A 235 -21.30 -7.81 5.00
CA LEU A 235 -22.51 -7.50 4.20
C LEU A 235 -23.78 -7.50 5.06
#